data_AF-A0A9Q7ZJK8-F1
#
_entry.id   AF-A0A9Q7ZJK8-F1
#
_cell.length_a   1.000
_cell.length_b   1.000
_cell.length_c   1.000
_cell.angle_alpha   90.00
_cell.angle_beta   90.00
_cell.angle_gamma   90.00
#
_symmetry.space_group_name_H-M   'P 1'
#
loop_
_entity.id
_entity.type
_entity.pdbx_description
1 polymer ?
#
loop_
_entity_poly.entity_id
_entity_poly.type
_entity_poly.pdbx_seq_one_letter_code
_entity_poly.pdbx_strand_id
1 'polypeptide(L)'
;MTNKTMDTINTLLNSFHENWHLPILELVNAAWRDRTPEAMLCASKQTEQGIDALEQLERAIALLMRSQNSTVTEHEVWKVIDEWTELACSLKYVSQELSELAIEIAEEYAIT
;
A
#
# COMPACT_ATOMS: atom_id res chain seq x y z
N MET A 1 26.15 -1.31 -17.96
CA MET A 1 25.11 -0.31 -18.29
C MET A 1 24.11 -0.32 -17.15
N THR A 2 23.89 0.80 -16.48
CA THR A 2 22.90 0.91 -15.40
C THR A 2 21.51 1.00 -16.03
N ASN A 3 20.60 0.13 -15.63
CA ASN A 3 19.23 0.10 -16.12
C ASN A 3 18.43 1.26 -15.47
N LYS A 4 18.55 2.46 -16.04
CA LYS A 4 17.91 3.68 -15.50
C LYS A 4 16.39 3.53 -15.29
N THR A 5 15.72 2.70 -16.09
CA THR A 5 14.31 2.39 -15.91
C THR A 5 14.08 1.63 -14.62
N MET A 6 14.90 0.61 -14.33
CA MET A 6 14.80 -0.16 -13.09
C MET A 6 15.13 0.69 -11.86
N ASP A 7 16.14 1.57 -11.94
CA ASP A 7 16.44 2.51 -10.84
C ASP A 7 15.25 3.42 -10.54
N THR A 8 14.55 3.87 -11.58
CA THR A 8 13.33 4.70 -11.45
C THR A 8 12.18 3.91 -10.82
N ILE A 9 11.97 2.67 -11.26
CA ILE A 9 10.92 1.79 -10.70
C ILE A 9 11.18 1.52 -9.21
N ASN A 10 12.43 1.17 -8.84
CA ASN A 10 12.80 0.96 -7.43
C ASN A 10 12.58 2.23 -6.60
N THR A 11 12.88 3.40 -7.16
CA THR A 11 12.63 4.68 -6.49
C THR A 11 11.14 4.90 -6.25
N LEU A 12 10.29 4.57 -7.22
CA LEU A 12 8.83 4.68 -7.08
C LEU A 12 8.27 3.71 -6.02
N LEU A 13 8.75 2.45 -6.00
CA LEU A 13 8.36 1.45 -5.00
C LEU A 13 8.79 1.87 -3.59
N ASN A 14 10.04 2.31 -3.41
CA ASN A 14 10.52 2.83 -2.14
C ASN A 14 9.72 4.06 -1.68
N SER A 15 9.43 4.98 -2.60
CA SER A 15 8.60 6.15 -2.30
C SER A 15 7.19 5.75 -1.87
N PHE A 16 6.62 4.69 -2.45
CA PHE A 16 5.34 4.16 -2.00
C PHE A 16 5.43 3.58 -0.58
N HIS A 17 6.49 2.82 -0.28
CA HIS A 17 6.71 2.32 1.07
C HIS A 17 6.78 3.44 2.11
N GLU A 18 7.56 4.47 1.84
CA GLU A 18 7.80 5.59 2.76
C GLU A 18 6.57 6.49 2.95
N ASN A 19 5.86 6.80 1.87
CA ASN A 19 4.78 7.79 1.90
C ASN A 19 3.39 7.20 2.13
N TRP A 20 3.21 5.91 1.87
CA TRP A 20 1.92 5.24 1.97
C TRP A 20 1.97 4.04 2.90
N HIS A 21 2.77 3.03 2.59
CA HIS A 21 2.70 1.75 3.30
C HIS A 21 3.03 1.88 4.79
N LEU A 22 4.17 2.47 5.14
CA LEU A 22 4.58 2.64 6.54
C LEU A 22 3.58 3.53 7.33
N PRO A 23 3.19 4.72 6.84
CA PRO A 23 2.18 5.55 7.53
C PRO A 23 0.85 4.84 7.74
N ILE A 24 0.39 4.03 6.78
CA ILE A 24 -0.85 3.24 6.93
C ILE A 24 -0.71 2.26 8.08
N LEU A 25 0.38 1.50 8.15
CA LEU A 25 0.62 0.54 9.24
C LEU A 25 0.71 1.24 10.61
N GLU A 26 1.30 2.43 10.68
CA GLU A 26 1.34 3.23 11.91
C GLU A 26 -0.07 3.66 12.37
N LEU A 27 -0.92 4.08 11.44
CA LEU A 27 -2.31 4.45 11.74
C LEU A 27 -3.16 3.25 12.16
N VAL A 28 -2.97 2.09 11.54
CA VAL A 28 -3.65 0.84 11.92
C VAL A 28 -3.27 0.43 13.34
N ASN A 29 -1.97 0.49 13.66
CA ASN A 29 -1.50 0.24 15.02
C ASN A 29 -2.09 1.25 16.03
N ALA A 30 -2.18 2.53 15.65
CA ALA A 30 -2.83 3.54 16.48
C ALA A 30 -4.33 3.24 16.67
N ALA A 31 -5.03 2.79 15.63
CA ALA A 31 -6.44 2.41 15.70
C ALA A 31 -6.67 1.23 16.66
N TRP A 32 -5.82 0.20 16.62
CA TRP A 32 -5.87 -0.91 17.58
C TRP A 32 -5.61 -0.49 19.02
N ARG A 33 -4.66 0.42 19.22
CA ARG A 33 -4.29 0.91 20.56
C ARG A 33 -5.38 1.80 21.15
N ASP A 34 -5.88 2.74 20.35
CA ASP A 34 -6.74 3.82 20.85
C ASP A 34 -8.22 3.39 20.86
N ARG A 35 -8.61 2.44 20.00
CA ARG A 35 -9.99 1.90 19.90
C ARG A 35 -11.08 2.96 19.83
N THR A 36 -10.79 4.07 19.16
CA THR A 36 -11.75 5.16 18.96
C THR A 36 -12.29 5.19 17.53
N PRO A 37 -13.55 5.60 17.31
CA PRO A 37 -14.09 5.82 15.98
C PRO A 37 -13.24 6.77 15.13
N GLU A 38 -12.63 7.80 15.74
CA GLU A 38 -11.78 8.78 15.06
C GLU A 38 -10.48 8.15 14.54
N ALA A 39 -9.81 7.34 15.37
CA ALA A 39 -8.59 6.62 14.95
C ALA A 39 -8.89 5.61 13.84
N MET A 40 -10.02 4.89 13.96
CA MET A 40 -10.52 3.99 12.91
C MET A 40 -10.76 4.71 11.60
N LEU A 41 -11.51 5.82 11.63
CA LEU A 41 -11.83 6.59 10.42
C LEU A 41 -10.55 7.10 9.74
N CYS A 42 -9.57 7.55 10.52
CA CYS A 42 -8.28 8.00 9.99
C CYS A 42 -7.52 6.86 9.29
N ALA A 43 -7.39 5.70 9.94
CA ALA A 43 -6.71 4.54 9.37
C ALA A 43 -7.41 3.99 8.13
N SER A 44 -8.75 3.88 8.14
CA SER A 44 -9.55 3.43 6.99
C SER A 44 -9.40 4.37 5.79
N LYS A 45 -9.51 5.69 6.02
CA LYS A 45 -9.36 6.67 4.94
C LYS A 45 -7.97 6.66 4.34
N GLN A 46 -6.92 6.56 5.16
CA GLN A 46 -5.56 6.49 4.65
C GLN A 46 -5.31 5.19 3.87
N THR A 47 -5.87 4.07 4.33
CA THR A 47 -5.80 2.77 3.63
C THR A 47 -6.46 2.84 2.26
N GLU A 48 -7.66 3.42 2.16
CA GLU A 48 -8.36 3.60 0.88
C GLU A 48 -7.52 4.45 -0.10
N GLN A 49 -6.99 5.58 0.36
CA GLN A 49 -6.11 6.42 -0.46
C GLN A 49 -4.80 5.70 -0.86
N GLY A 50 -4.27 4.86 0.02
CA GLY A 50 -3.10 4.03 -0.27
C GLY A 50 -3.35 3.00 -1.37
N ILE A 51 -4.55 2.40 -1.39
CA ILE A 51 -4.98 1.47 -2.45
C ILE A 51 -5.06 2.21 -3.79
N ASP A 52 -5.70 3.38 -3.82
CA ASP A 52 -5.75 4.22 -5.03
C ASP A 52 -4.36 4.61 -5.52
N ALA A 53 -3.45 4.96 -4.60
CA ALA A 53 -2.07 5.27 -4.92
C ALA A 53 -1.29 4.05 -5.46
N LEU A 54 -1.58 2.84 -4.97
CA LEU A 54 -0.96 1.60 -5.45
C LEU A 54 -1.39 1.27 -6.88
N GLU A 55 -2.67 1.50 -7.22
CA GLU A 55 -3.15 1.37 -8.61
C GLU A 55 -2.48 2.37 -9.55
N GLN A 56 -2.27 3.62 -9.09
CA GLN A 56 -1.54 4.61 -9.87
C GLN A 56 -0.07 4.22 -10.07
N LEU A 57 0.56 3.66 -9.04
CA LEU A 57 1.92 3.14 -9.11
C LEU A 57 2.04 2.01 -10.14
N GLU A 58 1.11 1.05 -10.14
CA GLU A 58 1.07 -0.04 -11.12
C GLU A 58 1.06 0.52 -12.56
N ARG A 59 0.19 1.49 -12.83
CA ARG A 59 0.08 2.14 -14.14
C ARG A 59 1.38 2.84 -14.53
N ALA A 60 2.01 3.56 -13.59
CA ALA A 60 3.28 4.24 -13.83
C ALA A 60 4.41 3.25 -14.16
N ILE A 61 4.53 2.17 -13.38
CA ILE A 61 5.52 1.10 -13.60
C ILE A 61 5.29 0.44 -14.98
N ALA A 62 4.05 0.10 -15.32
CA ALA A 62 3.72 -0.52 -16.60
C ALA A 62 4.09 0.38 -17.80
N LEU A 63 3.89 1.70 -17.67
CA LEU A 63 4.30 2.66 -18.70
C LEU A 63 5.83 2.76 -18.83
N LEU A 64 6.56 2.77 -17.71
CA LEU A 64 8.02 2.79 -17.71
C LEU A 64 8.60 1.54 -18.36
N MET A 65 8.08 0.36 -18.03
CA MET A 65 8.51 -0.92 -18.61
C MET A 65 8.27 -1.00 -20.12
N ARG A 66 7.17 -0.41 -20.63
CA ARG A 66 6.81 -0.37 -22.06
C ARG A 66 7.52 0.74 -22.84
N SER A 67 8.29 1.61 -22.18
CA SER A 67 8.97 2.72 -22.85
C SER A 67 10.02 2.21 -23.85
N GLN A 68 10.18 2.89 -25.00
CA GLN A 68 11.09 2.48 -26.08
C GLN A 68 12.57 2.39 -25.67
N ASN A 69 12.95 2.99 -24.53
CA ASN A 69 14.31 2.97 -23.99
C ASN A 69 14.47 1.96 -22.83
N SER A 70 13.43 1.20 -22.52
CA SER A 70 13.46 0.20 -21.45
C SER A 70 14.38 -0.96 -21.84
N THR A 71 15.37 -1.24 -20.99
CA THR A 71 16.24 -2.42 -21.09
C THR A 71 15.94 -3.43 -19.97
N VAL A 72 14.72 -3.36 -19.40
CA VAL A 72 14.28 -4.23 -18.31
C VAL A 72 14.20 -5.67 -18.80
N THR A 73 14.90 -6.54 -18.09
CA THR A 73 14.93 -7.99 -18.33
C THR A 73 13.68 -8.66 -17.77
N GLU A 74 13.35 -9.85 -18.27
CA GLU A 74 12.22 -10.62 -17.74
C GLU A 74 12.35 -10.89 -16.24
N HIS A 75 13.57 -11.17 -15.75
CA HIS A 75 13.83 -11.38 -14.33
C HIS A 75 13.52 -10.13 -13.49
N GLU A 76 13.89 -8.94 -13.97
CA GLU A 76 13.57 -7.68 -13.30
C GLU A 76 12.06 -7.39 -13.30
N VAL A 77 11.35 -7.75 -14.39
CA VAL A 77 9.87 -7.66 -14.41
C VAL A 77 9.25 -8.53 -13.33
N TRP A 78 9.67 -9.79 -13.22
CA TRP A 78 9.16 -10.70 -12.18
C TRP A 78 9.43 -10.18 -10.77
N LYS A 79 10.62 -9.62 -10.51
CA LYS A 79 10.93 -9.01 -9.21
C LYS A 79 9.98 -7.87 -8.86
N VAL A 80 9.68 -6.99 -9.82
CA VAL A 80 8.76 -5.87 -9.60
C VAL A 80 7.34 -6.35 -9.36
N ILE A 81 6.89 -7.37 -10.10
CA ILE A 81 5.57 -7.98 -9.89
C ILE A 81 5.47 -8.58 -8.50
N ASP A 82 6.50 -9.27 -8.03
CA ASP A 82 6.55 -9.88 -6.70
C ASP A 82 6.41 -8.81 -5.60
N GLU A 83 7.24 -7.76 -5.65
CA GLU A 83 7.22 -6.66 -4.69
C GLU A 83 5.89 -5.89 -4.69
N TRP A 84 5.33 -5.62 -5.88
CA TRP A 84 4.01 -5.01 -6.00
C TRP A 84 2.91 -5.93 -5.43
N THR A 85 3.01 -7.24 -5.65
CA THR A 85 2.03 -8.21 -5.15
C THR A 85 2.08 -8.28 -3.62
N GLU A 86 3.26 -8.23 -3.01
CA GLU A 86 3.42 -8.16 -1.56
C GLU A 86 2.74 -6.91 -0.98
N LEU A 87 2.96 -5.75 -1.60
CA LEU A 87 2.30 -4.50 -1.23
C LEU A 87 0.78 -4.58 -1.33
N ALA A 88 0.26 -5.10 -2.44
CA ALA A 88 -1.18 -5.26 -2.66
C ALA A 88 -1.81 -6.21 -1.62
N CYS A 89 -1.14 -7.33 -1.33
CA CYS A 89 -1.57 -8.27 -0.31
C CYS A 89 -1.58 -7.63 1.09
N SER A 90 -0.55 -6.85 1.42
CA SER A 90 -0.47 -6.14 2.71
C SER A 90 -1.64 -5.18 2.89
N LEU A 91 -1.91 -4.30 1.91
CA LEU A 91 -3.03 -3.35 2.00
C LEU A 91 -4.39 -4.03 2.05
N LYS A 92 -4.55 -5.16 1.34
CA LYS A 92 -5.77 -5.97 1.43
C LYS A 92 -5.98 -6.53 2.83
N TYR A 93 -4.91 -7.05 3.45
CA TYR A 93 -4.97 -7.55 4.83
C TYR A 93 -5.31 -6.44 5.81
N VAL A 94 -4.64 -5.30 5.71
CA VAL A 94 -4.94 -4.10 6.52
C VAL A 94 -6.39 -3.67 6.38
N SER A 95 -6.93 -3.64 5.16
CA SER A 95 -8.33 -3.28 4.93
C SER A 95 -9.30 -4.26 5.60
N GLN A 96 -8.98 -5.56 5.61
CA GLN A 96 -9.78 -6.56 6.29
C GLN A 96 -9.69 -6.39 7.82
N GLU A 97 -8.48 -6.25 8.34
CA GLU A 97 -8.20 -6.04 9.77
C GLU A 97 -8.96 -4.82 10.32
N LEU A 98 -8.94 -3.70 9.60
CA LEU A 98 -9.71 -2.51 9.97
C LEU A 98 -11.22 -2.75 9.93
N SER A 99 -11.71 -3.60 9.03
CA SER A 99 -13.14 -3.95 8.97
C SER A 99 -13.56 -4.76 10.19
N GLU A 100 -12.71 -5.70 10.62
CA GLU A 100 -12.93 -6.50 11.83
C GLU A 100 -12.89 -5.63 13.10
N LEU A 101 -11.88 -4.78 13.23
CA LEU A 101 -11.75 -3.86 14.36
C LEU A 101 -12.92 -2.86 14.44
N ALA A 102 -13.44 -2.41 13.30
CA ALA A 102 -14.61 -1.52 13.27
C ALA A 102 -15.85 -2.18 13.88
N ILE A 103 -16.05 -3.46 13.63
CA ILE A 103 -17.16 -4.23 14.22
C ILE A 103 -16.97 -4.35 15.74
N GLU A 104 -15.77 -4.71 16.19
CA GLU A 104 -15.48 -4.83 17.63
C GLU A 104 -15.74 -3.52 18.39
N ILE A 105 -15.30 -2.38 17.84
CA ILE A 105 -15.54 -1.07 18.44
C ILE A 105 -17.04 -0.75 18.43
N ALA A 106 -17.75 -1.01 17.33
CA ALA A 106 -19.19 -0.77 17.26
C ALA A 106 -19.96 -1.61 18.31
N GLU A 107 -19.57 -2.86 18.53
CA GLU A 107 -20.17 -3.73 19.56
C GLU A 107 -19.92 -3.19 20.98
N GLU A 108 -18.71 -2.73 21.29
CA GLU A 108 -18.37 -2.14 22.60
C GLU A 108 -19.21 -0.87 22.88
N TYR A 109 -19.37 0.00 21.89
CA TYR A 109 -20.17 1.22 22.00
C TYR A 109 -21.70 0.97 21.98
N ALA A 110 -22.17 -0.14 21.43
CA ALA A 110 -23.60 -0.50 21.45
C ALA A 110 -24.06 -1.10 22.79
N ILE A 111 -23.12 -1.57 23.62
CA ILE A 111 -23.38 -2.14 24.95
C ILE A 111 -23.36 -1.05 26.05
N THR A 112 -22.91 0.17 25.73
CA THR A 112 -22.88 1.33 26.63
C THR A 112 -24.12 2.21 26.51
#